data_AF-A0A2D4K6M1-F1
#
_entry.id   AF-A0A2D4K6M1-F1
#
_cell.length_a   1.000
_cell.length_b   1.000
_cell.length_c   1.000
_cell.angle_alpha   90.00
_cell.angle_beta   90.00
_cell.angle_gamma   90.00
#
_symmetry.space_group_name_H-M   'P 1'
#
loop_
_entity.id
_entity.type
_entity.pdbx_description
1 polymer ?
#
loop_
_entity_poly.entity_id
_entity_poly.type
_entity_poly.pdbx_seq_one_letter_code
_entity_poly.pdbx_strand_id
1 'polypeptide(L)'
;EHKITGSTVPYLTESDLEKMGICAVGVKKELLLCVRKLAQSQSYIDITKVFNDPIHGHIEMHPLLVRIIDTPQFQRLRYIKQLGGTYYVFPGASHNRFEHSLGVSHLAGRLVQALQERQPELNIDQRDILCVQIAGLCHDLGHGPFSHMFDGRFIPLARPGLKWKHEQASIQ
;
A
#
# COMPACT_ATOMS: atom_id res chain seq x y z
N GLU A 1 23.77 12.57 0.50
CA GLU A 1 23.10 12.75 1.81
C GLU A 1 21.67 12.21 1.84
N HIS A 2 20.82 12.46 0.83
CA HIS A 2 19.40 12.03 0.86
C HIS A 2 19.06 10.63 0.30
N LYS A 3 20.05 9.79 -0.05
CA LYS A 3 19.86 8.41 -0.58
C LYS A 3 18.89 8.28 -1.78
N ILE A 4 18.80 9.29 -2.65
CA ILE A 4 17.98 9.25 -3.87
C ILE A 4 18.60 8.26 -4.86
N THR A 5 17.79 7.34 -5.37
CA THR A 5 18.17 6.35 -6.38
C THR A 5 17.46 6.63 -7.70
N GLY A 6 17.92 6.03 -8.80
CA GLY A 6 17.29 6.22 -10.12
C GLY A 6 15.79 5.93 -10.13
N SER A 7 15.32 4.97 -9.32
CA SER A 7 13.90 4.64 -9.15
C SER A 7 13.05 5.70 -8.46
N THR A 8 13.65 6.59 -7.68
CA THR A 8 12.93 7.67 -6.97
C THR A 8 12.94 8.99 -7.74
N VAL A 9 13.85 9.14 -8.71
CA VAL A 9 14.01 10.37 -9.51
C VAL A 9 12.71 10.81 -10.21
N PRO A 10 11.91 9.92 -10.82
CA PRO A 10 10.66 10.32 -11.49
C PRO A 10 9.60 10.94 -10.57
N TYR A 11 9.73 10.74 -9.25
CA TYR A 11 8.75 11.18 -8.26
C TYR A 11 9.18 12.44 -7.48
N LEU A 12 10.29 13.08 -7.87
CA LEU A 12 10.79 14.27 -7.19
C LEU A 12 9.85 15.46 -7.41
N THR A 13 9.55 16.17 -6.31
CA THR A 13 8.77 17.41 -6.30
C THR A 13 9.67 18.64 -6.15
N GLU A 14 9.13 19.84 -6.38
CA GLU A 14 9.86 21.08 -6.06
C GLU A 14 10.27 21.15 -4.59
N SER A 15 9.41 20.69 -3.67
CA SER A 15 9.71 20.66 -2.24
C SER A 15 10.88 19.71 -1.92
N ASP A 16 11.00 18.60 -2.65
CA ASP A 16 12.14 17.70 -2.48
C ASP A 16 13.44 18.35 -2.91
N LEU A 17 13.44 19.09 -4.04
CA LEU A 17 14.60 19.85 -4.49
C LEU A 17 14.98 20.96 -3.50
N GLU A 18 14.00 21.63 -2.89
CA GLU A 18 14.25 22.63 -1.84
C GLU A 18 14.89 22.01 -0.60
N LYS A 19 14.43 20.83 -0.17
CA LYS A 19 15.06 20.08 0.94
C LYS A 19 16.49 19.64 0.63
N MET A 20 16.83 19.52 -0.65
CA MET A 20 18.20 19.26 -1.12
C MET A 20 19.05 20.53 -1.25
N GLY A 21 18.52 21.70 -0.85
CA GLY A 21 19.21 22.99 -0.92
C GLY A 21 19.13 23.68 -2.28
N ILE A 22 18.29 23.21 -3.20
CA ILE A 22 18.12 23.80 -4.53
C ILE A 22 16.97 24.83 -4.48
N CYS A 23 17.30 26.09 -4.20
CA CYS A 23 16.30 27.15 -4.02
C CYS A 23 16.03 27.98 -5.30
N ALA A 24 16.95 27.98 -6.26
CA ALA A 24 16.82 28.78 -7.47
C ALA A 24 15.67 28.27 -8.37
N VAL A 25 14.64 29.09 -8.56
CA VAL A 25 13.42 28.72 -9.30
C VAL A 25 13.72 28.23 -10.72
N GLY A 26 14.64 28.88 -11.43
CA GLY A 26 15.05 28.45 -12.78
C GLY A 26 15.65 27.05 -12.79
N VAL A 27 16.54 26.76 -11.84
CA VAL A 27 17.22 25.46 -11.71
C VAL A 27 16.22 24.36 -11.33
N LYS A 28 15.31 24.63 -10.38
CA LYS A 28 14.24 23.67 -10.02
C LYS A 28 13.40 23.29 -11.24
N LYS A 29 12.96 24.28 -12.01
CA LYS A 29 12.14 24.05 -13.22
C LYS A 29 12.90 23.24 -14.27
N GLU A 30 14.17 23.57 -14.52
CA GLU A 30 14.99 22.87 -15.49
C GLU A 30 15.23 21.40 -15.09
N LEU A 31 15.57 21.15 -13.82
CA LEU A 31 15.76 19.80 -13.29
C LEU A 31 14.47 18.98 -13.39
N LEU A 32 13.33 19.52 -12.96
CA LEU A 32 12.04 18.83 -13.09
C LEU A 32 11.68 18.56 -14.55
N LEU A 33 12.02 19.47 -15.47
CA LEU A 33 11.81 19.25 -16.89
C LEU A 33 12.68 18.09 -17.41
N CYS A 34 13.95 18.03 -17.01
CA CYS A 34 14.86 16.94 -17.36
C CYS A 34 14.38 15.59 -16.80
N VAL A 35 13.93 15.58 -15.54
CA VAL A 35 13.34 14.39 -14.90
C VAL A 35 12.10 13.92 -15.66
N ARG A 36 11.21 14.85 -16.04
CA ARG A 36 10.01 14.52 -16.84
C ARG A 36 10.38 13.97 -18.22
N LYS A 37 11.39 14.52 -18.90
CA LYS A 37 11.88 13.99 -20.18
C LYS A 37 12.41 12.57 -20.03
N LEU A 38 13.17 12.29 -18.97
CA LEU A 38 13.63 10.93 -18.66
C LEU A 38 12.45 9.98 -18.40
N ALA A 39 11.49 10.40 -17.57
CA ALA A 39 10.27 9.66 -17.25
C ALA A 39 9.24 9.56 -18.40
N GLN A 40 9.46 10.27 -19.52
CA GLN A 40 8.71 10.11 -20.75
C GLN A 40 9.43 9.18 -21.73
N SER A 41 10.78 9.13 -21.68
CA SER A 41 11.60 8.22 -22.50
C SER A 41 11.62 6.77 -21.98
N GLN A 42 11.52 6.60 -20.66
CA GLN A 42 11.06 5.38 -20.01
C GLN A 42 9.60 5.63 -19.67
N SER A 43 8.65 5.00 -20.37
CA SER A 43 7.22 5.19 -20.10
C SER A 43 6.96 5.19 -18.60
N TYR A 44 6.32 6.22 -18.05
CA TYR A 44 5.93 6.31 -16.63
C TYR A 44 5.22 5.04 -16.08
N ILE A 45 4.64 4.23 -16.99
CA ILE A 45 4.05 2.90 -16.78
C ILE A 45 5.08 1.84 -16.34
N ASP A 46 6.37 2.00 -16.66
CA ASP A 46 7.41 0.99 -16.48
C ASP A 46 7.89 0.85 -15.02
N ILE A 47 7.40 1.71 -14.12
CA ILE A 47 7.76 1.70 -12.69
C ILE A 47 6.64 1.13 -11.82
N THR A 48 5.37 1.21 -12.26
CA THR A 48 4.26 0.63 -11.49
C THR A 48 4.21 -0.88 -11.70
N LYS A 49 3.89 -1.62 -10.63
CA LYS A 49 3.74 -3.07 -10.71
C LYS A 49 2.27 -3.41 -10.90
N VAL A 50 1.98 -4.26 -11.88
CA VAL A 50 0.62 -4.74 -12.14
C VAL A 50 0.44 -6.12 -11.50
N PHE A 51 -0.58 -6.26 -10.66
CA PHE A 51 -1.06 -7.53 -10.14
C PHE A 51 -2.31 -7.95 -10.92
N ASN A 52 -2.39 -9.22 -11.31
CA ASN A 52 -3.59 -9.78 -11.91
C ASN A 52 -4.46 -10.42 -10.82
N ASP A 53 -5.59 -9.81 -10.54
CA ASP A 53 -6.51 -10.19 -9.49
C ASP A 53 -7.85 -10.68 -10.09
N PRO A 54 -8.39 -11.84 -9.69
CA PRO A 54 -9.63 -12.37 -10.27
C PRO A 54 -10.90 -11.59 -9.87
N ILE A 55 -10.84 -10.73 -8.84
CA ILE A 55 -11.96 -9.93 -8.35
C ILE A 55 -11.95 -8.53 -8.98
N HIS A 56 -10.76 -7.95 -9.13
CA HIS A 56 -10.58 -6.56 -9.56
C HIS A 56 -9.89 -6.38 -10.93
N GLY A 57 -9.48 -7.48 -11.58
CA GLY A 57 -8.74 -7.42 -12.83
C GLY A 57 -7.30 -6.96 -12.62
N HIS A 58 -6.84 -6.01 -13.43
CA HIS A 58 -5.50 -5.45 -13.29
C HIS A 58 -5.44 -4.40 -12.18
N ILE A 59 -4.62 -4.66 -11.17
CA ILE A 59 -4.35 -3.75 -10.06
C ILE A 59 -2.96 -3.15 -10.24
N GLU A 60 -2.90 -1.84 -10.49
CA GLU A 60 -1.65 -1.08 -10.52
C GLU A 60 -1.25 -0.66 -9.09
N MET A 61 0.02 -0.87 -8.74
CA MET A 61 0.59 -0.48 -7.45
C MET A 61 1.79 0.43 -7.62
N HIS A 62 1.77 1.55 -6.89
CA HIS A 62 2.89 2.47 -6.76
C HIS A 62 4.14 1.75 -6.21
N PRO A 63 5.37 2.10 -6.64
CA PRO A 63 6.60 1.43 -6.18
C PRO A 63 6.75 1.37 -4.66
N LEU A 64 6.30 2.40 -3.94
CA LEU A 64 6.33 2.40 -2.47
C LEU A 64 5.45 1.29 -1.87
N LEU A 65 4.27 1.07 -2.42
CA LEU A 65 3.39 -0.03 -1.98
C LEU A 65 4.06 -1.37 -2.26
N VAL A 66 4.69 -1.53 -3.43
CA VAL A 66 5.45 -2.75 -3.78
C VAL A 66 6.58 -2.99 -2.78
N ARG A 67 7.30 -1.94 -2.36
CA ARG A 67 8.34 -2.04 -1.33
C ARG A 67 7.82 -2.49 0.03
N ILE A 68 6.58 -2.15 0.40
CA ILE A 68 5.92 -2.65 1.62
C ILE A 68 5.46 -4.10 1.42
N ILE A 69 4.86 -4.40 0.27
CA ILE A 69 4.40 -5.74 -0.10
C ILE A 69 5.55 -6.73 -0.05
N ASP A 70 6.72 -6.37 -0.57
CA ASP A 70 7.91 -7.21 -0.66
C ASP A 70 8.73 -7.24 0.65
N THR A 71 8.05 -7.22 1.79
CA THR A 71 8.64 -7.39 3.13
C THR A 71 8.18 -8.71 3.77
N PRO A 72 8.98 -9.33 4.67
CA PRO A 72 8.54 -10.50 5.42
C PRO A 72 7.24 -10.27 6.20
N GLN A 73 7.06 -9.07 6.76
CA GLN A 73 5.90 -8.69 7.57
C GLN A 73 4.60 -8.78 6.76
N PHE A 74 4.62 -8.32 5.50
CA PHE A 74 3.48 -8.38 4.61
C PHE A 74 3.36 -9.74 3.91
N GLN A 75 4.46 -10.32 3.42
CA GLN A 75 4.45 -11.62 2.74
C GLN A 75 3.92 -12.75 3.65
N ARG A 76 4.04 -12.62 4.98
CA ARG A 76 3.47 -13.61 5.90
C ARG A 76 1.95 -13.79 5.73
N LEU A 77 1.23 -12.76 5.24
CA LEU A 77 -0.22 -12.82 5.04
C LEU A 77 -0.61 -13.87 3.98
N ARG A 78 0.33 -14.34 3.16
CA ARG A 78 0.11 -15.46 2.21
C ARG A 78 -0.20 -16.79 2.90
N TYR A 79 0.13 -16.90 4.19
CA TYR A 79 0.02 -18.13 4.96
C TYR A 79 -1.14 -18.08 5.96
N ILE A 80 -1.99 -17.06 5.90
CA ILE A 80 -3.12 -16.90 6.82
C ILE A 80 -4.42 -16.93 6.02
N LYS A 81 -5.18 -18.03 6.15
CA LYS A 81 -6.49 -18.18 5.51
C LYS A 81 -7.44 -17.07 5.94
N GLN A 82 -8.07 -16.41 4.97
CA GLN A 82 -9.01 -15.33 5.22
C GLN A 82 -10.13 -15.78 6.16
N LEU A 83 -10.72 -16.94 5.85
CA LEU A 83 -11.86 -17.50 6.57
C LEU A 83 -11.46 -18.61 7.56
N GLY A 84 -10.16 -18.75 7.85
CA GLY A 84 -9.67 -19.71 8.84
C GLY A 84 -10.20 -21.13 8.65
N GLY A 85 -10.93 -21.63 9.64
CA GLY A 85 -11.49 -22.98 9.66
C GLY A 85 -12.54 -23.26 8.57
N THR A 86 -13.16 -22.22 8.01
CA THR A 86 -14.16 -22.36 6.93
C THR A 86 -13.60 -23.07 5.71
N TYR A 87 -12.28 -22.98 5.46
CA TYR A 87 -11.62 -23.73 4.38
C TYR A 87 -11.82 -25.25 4.48
N TYR A 88 -11.96 -25.80 5.70
CA TYR A 88 -12.22 -27.23 5.92
C TYR A 88 -13.66 -27.65 5.64
N VAL A 89 -14.56 -26.68 5.42
CA VAL A 89 -15.97 -26.92 5.08
C VAL A 89 -16.22 -26.51 3.62
N PHE A 90 -15.59 -25.44 3.16
CA PHE A 90 -15.73 -24.88 1.83
C PHE A 90 -14.37 -24.90 1.12
N PRO A 91 -14.11 -25.87 0.22
CA PRO A 91 -12.80 -26.01 -0.43
C PRO A 91 -12.43 -24.81 -1.31
N GLY A 92 -13.42 -24.03 -1.78
CA GLY A 92 -13.20 -22.76 -2.50
C GLY A 92 -12.75 -21.60 -1.62
N ALA A 93 -12.89 -21.69 -0.29
CA ALA A 93 -12.43 -20.68 0.66
C ALA A 93 -10.91 -20.79 0.94
N SER A 94 -10.11 -20.99 -0.12
CA SER A 94 -8.68 -21.24 -0.06
C SER A 94 -7.82 -19.96 0.03
N HIS A 95 -8.44 -18.80 -0.20
CA HIS A 95 -7.78 -17.50 -0.20
C HIS A 95 -7.25 -17.09 1.17
N ASN A 96 -6.20 -16.28 1.15
CA ASN A 96 -5.49 -15.77 2.31
C ASN A 96 -5.65 -14.24 2.43
N ARG A 97 -5.19 -13.70 3.56
CA ARG A 97 -5.23 -12.26 3.85
C ARG A 97 -4.41 -11.42 2.87
N PHE A 98 -3.42 -12.01 2.21
CA PHE A 98 -2.50 -11.31 1.28
C PHE A 98 -3.24 -10.68 0.10
N GLU A 99 -3.93 -11.49 -0.71
CA GLU A 99 -4.66 -11.02 -1.89
C GLU A 99 -5.81 -10.09 -1.51
N HIS A 100 -6.46 -10.35 -0.38
CA HIS A 100 -7.46 -9.45 0.18
C HIS A 100 -6.87 -8.06 0.47
N SER A 101 -5.70 -8.01 1.14
CA SER A 101 -5.03 -6.75 1.47
C SER A 101 -4.61 -5.96 0.24
N LEU A 102 -4.20 -6.63 -0.84
CA LEU A 102 -3.95 -5.98 -2.14
C LEU A 102 -5.23 -5.34 -2.70
N GLY A 103 -6.34 -6.09 -2.67
CA GLY A 103 -7.64 -5.59 -3.10
C GLY A 103 -8.13 -4.38 -2.29
N VAL A 104 -7.94 -4.38 -0.97
CA VAL A 104 -8.32 -3.25 -0.11
C VAL A 104 -7.48 -2.01 -0.44
N SER A 105 -6.16 -2.15 -0.61
CA SER A 105 -5.29 -1.05 -1.05
C SER A 105 -5.77 -0.45 -2.39
N HIS A 106 -6.13 -1.31 -3.35
CA HIS A 106 -6.63 -0.89 -4.65
C HIS A 106 -7.94 -0.10 -4.54
N LEU A 107 -8.93 -0.64 -3.84
CA LEU A 107 -10.23 0.02 -3.67
C LEU A 107 -10.12 1.32 -2.87
N ALA A 108 -9.27 1.34 -1.84
CA ALA A 108 -8.99 2.55 -1.07
C ALA A 108 -8.44 3.65 -1.96
N GLY A 109 -7.44 3.34 -2.81
CA GLY A 109 -6.87 4.27 -3.80
C GLY A 109 -7.91 4.79 -4.80
N ARG A 110 -8.72 3.89 -5.36
CA ARG A 110 -9.77 4.28 -6.33
C ARG A 110 -10.79 5.23 -5.72
N LEU A 111 -11.20 4.99 -4.47
CA LEU A 111 -12.17 5.84 -3.80
C LEU A 111 -11.61 7.24 -3.56
N VAL A 112 -10.41 7.35 -2.99
CA VAL A 112 -9.80 8.66 -2.68
C VAL A 112 -9.48 9.45 -3.95
N GLN A 113 -9.06 8.79 -5.04
CA GLN A 113 -8.88 9.41 -6.35
C GLN A 113 -10.21 9.94 -6.92
N ALA A 114 -11.28 9.16 -6.85
CA ALA A 114 -12.60 9.62 -7.30
C ALA A 114 -13.10 10.83 -6.49
N LEU A 115 -12.79 10.92 -5.19
CA LEU A 115 -13.10 12.09 -4.37
C LEU A 115 -12.24 13.29 -4.78
N GLN A 116 -10.94 13.11 -4.99
CA GLN A 116 -10.03 14.16 -5.47
C GLN A 116 -10.51 14.77 -6.79
N GLU A 117 -10.90 13.92 -7.75
CA GLU A 117 -11.36 14.36 -9.07
C GLU A 117 -12.71 15.10 -9.02
N ARG A 118 -13.64 14.61 -8.20
CA ARG A 118 -15.02 15.14 -8.14
C ARG A 118 -15.14 16.35 -7.23
N GLN A 119 -14.24 16.51 -6.27
CA GLN A 119 -14.27 17.58 -5.27
C GLN A 119 -12.87 18.19 -5.07
N PRO A 120 -12.33 18.91 -6.08
CA PRO A 120 -10.99 19.51 -5.99
C PRO A 120 -10.81 20.45 -4.79
N GLU A 121 -11.90 21.03 -4.29
CA GLU A 121 -11.90 21.90 -3.10
C GLU A 121 -11.49 21.18 -1.80
N LEU A 122 -11.51 19.84 -1.78
CA LEU A 122 -11.01 19.05 -0.65
C LEU A 122 -9.47 19.08 -0.54
N ASN A 123 -8.77 19.56 -1.58
CA ASN A 123 -7.31 19.66 -1.63
C ASN A 123 -6.58 18.34 -1.31
N ILE A 124 -7.16 17.20 -1.69
CA ILE A 124 -6.54 15.88 -1.56
C ILE A 124 -5.30 15.85 -2.46
N ASP A 125 -4.13 15.57 -1.89
CA ASP A 125 -2.88 15.49 -2.64
C ASP A 125 -2.42 14.02 -2.89
N GLN A 126 -1.30 13.84 -3.59
CA GLN A 126 -0.77 12.50 -3.85
C GLN A 126 -0.27 11.78 -2.60
N ARG A 127 0.13 12.54 -1.57
CA ARG A 127 0.55 11.97 -0.29
C ARG A 127 -0.66 11.39 0.43
N ASP A 128 -1.79 12.09 0.45
CA ASP A 128 -3.04 11.59 1.03
C ASP A 128 -3.48 10.29 0.37
N ILE A 129 -3.48 10.24 -0.97
CA ILE A 129 -3.83 9.05 -1.74
C ILE A 129 -2.93 7.87 -1.36
N LEU A 130 -1.62 8.08 -1.34
CA LEU A 130 -0.66 7.03 -1.04
C LEU A 130 -0.78 6.57 0.43
N CYS A 131 -1.02 7.48 1.37
CA CYS A 131 -1.27 7.15 2.77
C CYS A 131 -2.55 6.33 2.94
N VAL A 132 -3.64 6.66 2.23
CA VAL A 132 -4.89 5.89 2.24
C VAL A 132 -4.68 4.50 1.65
N GLN A 133 -3.94 4.37 0.55
CA GLN A 133 -3.59 3.07 -0.02
C GLN A 133 -2.75 2.23 0.96
N ILE A 134 -1.73 2.83 1.60
CA ILE A 134 -0.92 2.14 2.64
C ILE A 134 -1.80 1.69 3.80
N ALA A 135 -2.73 2.53 4.27
CA ALA A 135 -3.65 2.16 5.34
C ALA A 135 -4.53 0.97 4.94
N GLY A 136 -5.08 0.98 3.72
CA GLY A 136 -5.85 -0.14 3.18
C GLY A 136 -5.02 -1.42 3.03
N LEU A 137 -3.79 -1.30 2.53
CA LEU A 137 -2.84 -2.38 2.40
C LEU A 137 -2.52 -3.01 3.76
N CYS A 138 -2.30 -2.18 4.78
CA CYS A 138 -1.77 -2.62 6.06
C CYS A 138 -2.84 -2.97 7.11
N HIS A 139 -4.13 -2.76 6.84
CA HIS A 139 -5.17 -2.88 7.88
C HIS A 139 -5.20 -4.26 8.56
N ASP A 140 -4.90 -5.32 7.80
CA ASP A 140 -4.88 -6.72 8.25
C ASP A 140 -3.49 -7.24 8.65
N LEU A 141 -2.46 -6.37 8.69
CA LEU A 141 -1.09 -6.76 9.02
C LEU A 141 -0.96 -7.42 10.39
N GLY A 142 -1.91 -7.32 11.31
CA GLY A 142 -1.82 -7.89 12.64
C GLY A 142 -2.52 -9.23 12.82
N HIS A 143 -3.15 -9.78 11.77
CA HIS A 143 -3.85 -11.06 11.90
C HIS A 143 -2.91 -12.21 12.27
N GLY A 144 -3.39 -13.09 13.16
CA GLY A 144 -2.72 -14.32 13.55
C GLY A 144 -3.23 -15.56 12.78
N PRO A 145 -2.75 -16.77 13.13
CA PRO A 145 -3.17 -18.01 12.49
C PRO A 145 -4.69 -18.21 12.47
N PHE A 146 -5.25 -18.55 11.31
CA PHE A 146 -6.70 -18.68 11.08
C PHE A 146 -7.52 -17.41 11.33
N SER A 147 -6.92 -16.23 11.10
CA SER A 147 -7.60 -14.94 11.09
C SER A 147 -8.38 -14.68 12.39
N HIS A 148 -9.71 -14.57 12.33
CA HIS A 148 -10.55 -14.17 13.47
C HIS A 148 -10.62 -15.21 14.59
N MET A 149 -10.17 -16.44 14.33
CA MET A 149 -10.06 -17.44 15.38
C MET A 149 -8.98 -17.05 16.40
N PHE A 150 -7.90 -16.39 15.96
CA PHE A 150 -6.79 -16.08 16.83
C PHE A 150 -7.13 -14.97 17.84
N ASP A 151 -7.64 -13.83 17.37
CA ASP A 151 -8.04 -12.69 18.21
C ASP A 151 -9.39 -12.92 18.92
N GLY A 152 -10.33 -13.58 18.25
CA GLY A 152 -11.69 -13.75 18.75
C GLY A 152 -11.94 -15.00 19.61
N ARG A 153 -11.00 -15.94 19.64
CA ARG A 153 -11.11 -17.19 20.44
C ARG A 153 -9.83 -17.52 21.19
N PHE A 154 -8.73 -17.74 20.48
CA PHE A 154 -7.50 -18.26 21.10
C PHE A 154 -6.92 -17.31 22.14
N ILE A 155 -6.63 -16.05 21.78
CA ILE A 155 -6.05 -15.08 22.71
C ILE A 155 -6.95 -14.81 23.93
N PRO A 156 -8.27 -14.59 23.78
CA PRO A 156 -9.17 -14.46 24.93
C PRO A 156 -9.16 -15.66 25.87
N LEU A 157 -9.02 -16.89 25.36
CA LEU A 157 -8.96 -18.10 26.18
C LEU A 157 -7.58 -18.31 26.81
N ALA A 158 -6.51 -18.09 26.05
CA ALA A 158 -5.14 -18.31 26.50
C ALA A 158 -4.63 -17.18 27.41
N ARG A 159 -5.14 -15.96 27.24
CA ARG A 159 -4.75 -14.75 28.00
C ARG A 159 -5.97 -13.88 28.36
N PRO A 160 -6.87 -14.32 29.26
CA PRO A 160 -8.16 -13.65 29.53
C PRO A 160 -8.06 -12.19 30.01
N GLY A 161 -6.95 -11.78 30.61
CA GLY A 161 -6.71 -10.40 31.04
C GLY A 161 -6.11 -9.49 29.96
N LEU A 162 -5.64 -10.06 28.84
CA LEU A 162 -5.05 -9.28 27.76
C LEU A 162 -6.14 -8.89 26.76
N LYS A 163 -6.43 -7.59 26.67
CA LYS A 163 -7.19 -7.05 25.54
C LYS A 163 -6.27 -6.93 24.33
N TRP A 164 -6.48 -7.80 23.36
CA TRP A 164 -5.73 -7.83 22.12
C TRP A 164 -6.69 -7.80 20.92
N LYS A 165 -6.31 -7.05 19.90
CA LYS A 165 -7.04 -6.87 18.66
C LYS A 165 -6.06 -6.97 17.50
N HIS A 166 -6.46 -7.60 16.39
CA HIS A 166 -5.56 -7.70 15.24
C HIS A 166 -5.19 -6.30 14.71
N GLU A 167 -6.09 -5.32 14.81
CA GLU A 167 -5.84 -3.92 14.44
C GLU A 167 -4.71 -3.29 15.27
N GLN A 168 -4.62 -3.63 16.57
CA GLN A 168 -3.51 -3.17 17.42
C GLN A 168 -2.18 -3.78 17.00
N ALA A 169 -2.18 -5.03 16.54
CA ALA A 169 -0.99 -5.68 16.01
C ALA A 169 -0.64 -5.19 14.60
N SER A 170 -1.60 -4.70 13.81
CA SER A 170 -1.34 -4.14 12.47
C SER A 170 -0.51 -2.86 12.50
N ILE A 171 -0.58 -2.11 13.60
CA ILE A 171 0.12 -0.82 13.78
C ILE A 171 1.42 -0.91 14.59
N GLN A 172 1.75 -2.09 15.15
CA GLN A 172 2.96 -2.33 15.96
C GLN A 172 4.14 -2.76 15.10
#